data_AF-A0AAE3K6L5-F1
#
_entry.id   AF-A0AAE3K6L5-F1
#
_cell.length_a   1.000
_cell.length_b   1.000
_cell.length_c   1.000
_cell.angle_alpha   90.00
_cell.angle_beta   90.00
_cell.angle_gamma   90.00
#
_symmetry.space_group_name_H-M   'P 1'
#
loop_
_entity.id
_entity.type
_entity.pdbx_description
1 polymer ?
#
loop_
_entity_poly.entity_id
_entity_poly.type
_entity_poly.pdbx_seq_one_letter_code
_entity_poly.pdbx_strand_id
1 'polypeptide(L)'
;MDRRTSAAATGLIAPAIAAVTILAATLVDPGFVWADDALSNLGELPAGESVTLSFLVDTPQFALFNGGLILTGLVGLPFAWRLWVDADHPLQRVGAAQFAGALIALALVGVYYIPRDPHGAVAIAHYLLGIVFMWTHGTGSVLAGRTRWGLVTIWLGIVHLVAWLVWAALLTGQIPGLAIPETVGALIFGGWSAVAAREKLDWPPLPDTLDR
;
A
#
# COMPACT_ATOMS: atom_id res chain seq x y z
N MET A 1 19.42 -18.12 3.02
CA MET A 1 19.21 -16.88 2.23
C MET A 1 20.10 -15.79 2.79
N ASP A 2 20.76 -15.03 1.92
CA ASP A 2 21.48 -13.83 2.38
C ASP A 2 20.47 -12.72 2.79
N ARG A 3 20.95 -11.72 3.52
CA ARG A 3 20.11 -10.63 4.05
C ARG A 3 19.39 -9.83 2.94
N ARG A 4 20.01 -9.66 1.77
CA ARG A 4 19.44 -8.91 0.64
C ARG A 4 18.31 -9.70 -0.02
N THR A 5 18.48 -11.02 -0.17
CA THR A 5 17.44 -11.91 -0.70
C THR A 5 16.23 -11.94 0.23
N SER A 6 16.45 -12.06 1.55
CA SER A 6 15.36 -12.00 2.54
C SER A 6 14.62 -10.66 2.49
N ALA A 7 15.35 -9.55 2.39
CA ALA A 7 14.75 -8.23 2.26
C ALA A 7 14.00 -8.02 0.94
N ALA A 8 14.47 -8.60 -0.17
CA ALA A 8 13.75 -8.58 -1.45
C ALA A 8 12.43 -9.34 -1.36
N ALA A 9 12.42 -10.52 -0.71
CA ALA A 9 11.22 -11.34 -0.53
C ALA A 9 10.10 -10.59 0.20
N THR A 10 10.42 -9.68 1.13
CA THR A 10 9.37 -8.94 1.83
C THR A 10 8.61 -7.96 0.95
N GLY A 11 9.18 -7.54 -0.19
CA GLY A 11 8.47 -6.75 -1.20
C GLY A 11 7.40 -7.52 -1.96
N LEU A 12 7.41 -8.86 -1.89
CA LEU A 12 6.31 -9.73 -2.34
C LEU A 12 5.35 -10.07 -1.20
N ILE A 13 5.90 -10.40 -0.03
CA ILE A 13 5.11 -10.88 1.11
C ILE A 13 4.21 -9.77 1.67
N ALA A 14 4.72 -8.55 1.83
CA ALA A 14 3.95 -7.46 2.44
C ALA A 14 2.69 -7.07 1.63
N PRO A 15 2.76 -6.87 0.30
CA PRO A 15 1.56 -6.66 -0.51
C PRO A 15 0.59 -7.84 -0.47
N ALA A 16 1.10 -9.08 -0.43
CA ALA A 16 0.25 -10.26 -0.31
C ALA A 16 -0.50 -10.32 1.02
N ILE A 17 0.17 -9.95 2.13
CA ILE A 17 -0.48 -9.81 3.44
C ILE A 17 -1.63 -8.81 3.34
N ALA A 18 -1.38 -7.60 2.82
CA ALA A 18 -2.42 -6.57 2.72
C ALA A 18 -3.59 -7.03 1.87
N ALA A 19 -3.33 -7.60 0.69
CA ALA A 19 -4.38 -8.09 -0.19
C ALA A 19 -5.23 -9.17 0.49
N VAL A 20 -4.59 -10.16 1.12
CA VAL A 20 -5.30 -11.26 1.80
C VAL A 20 -6.11 -10.75 2.98
N THR A 21 -5.54 -9.89 3.83
CA THR A 21 -6.22 -9.42 5.03
C THR A 21 -7.33 -8.43 4.73
N ILE A 22 -7.15 -7.54 3.75
CA ILE A 22 -8.21 -6.61 3.32
C ILE A 22 -9.36 -7.40 2.69
N LEU A 23 -9.07 -8.32 1.76
CA LEU A 23 -10.12 -9.14 1.14
C LEU A 23 -10.83 -10.01 2.19
N ALA A 24 -10.09 -10.64 3.09
CA ALA A 24 -10.69 -11.41 4.18
C ALA A 24 -11.59 -10.53 5.06
N ALA A 25 -11.17 -9.31 5.42
CA ALA A 25 -11.98 -8.37 6.17
C ALA A 25 -13.29 -8.03 5.43
N THR A 26 -13.22 -7.74 4.13
CA THR A 26 -14.43 -7.47 3.32
C THR A 26 -15.37 -8.66 3.21
N LEU A 27 -14.85 -9.90 3.26
CA LEU A 27 -15.66 -11.11 3.13
C LEU A 27 -16.38 -11.48 4.43
N VAL A 28 -15.80 -11.13 5.59
CA VAL A 28 -16.39 -11.43 6.90
C VAL A 28 -17.23 -10.29 7.45
N ASP A 29 -17.20 -9.12 6.82
CA ASP A 29 -18.08 -8.00 7.13
C ASP A 29 -19.30 -7.97 6.17
N PRO A 30 -20.48 -8.44 6.62
CA PRO A 30 -21.68 -8.43 5.78
C PRO A 30 -22.24 -7.01 5.54
N GLY A 31 -21.80 -6.01 6.30
CA GLY A 31 -22.23 -4.62 6.16
C GLY A 31 -21.40 -3.85 5.13
N PHE A 32 -20.27 -4.38 4.69
CA PHE A 32 -19.35 -3.68 3.82
C PHE A 32 -19.89 -3.56 2.38
N VAL A 33 -19.91 -2.33 1.88
CA VAL A 33 -20.33 -1.96 0.53
C VAL A 33 -19.22 -1.18 -0.16
N TRP A 34 -18.60 -1.78 -1.18
CA TRP A 34 -17.51 -1.18 -1.95
C TRP A 34 -17.78 0.22 -2.50
N ALA A 35 -19.03 0.51 -2.86
CA ALA A 35 -19.42 1.79 -3.42
C ALA A 35 -19.68 2.88 -2.38
N ASP A 36 -19.92 2.49 -1.12
CA ASP A 36 -20.37 3.42 -0.06
C ASP A 36 -19.34 3.57 1.07
N ASP A 37 -18.51 2.55 1.30
CA ASP A 37 -17.55 2.54 2.40
C ASP A 37 -16.15 2.96 1.97
N ALA A 38 -15.35 3.42 2.92
CA ALA A 38 -13.90 3.36 2.88
C ALA A 38 -13.43 1.97 3.30
N LEU A 39 -12.26 1.51 2.84
CA LEU A 39 -11.66 0.28 3.39
C LEU A 39 -11.44 0.43 4.90
N SER A 40 -11.14 1.64 5.39
CA SER A 40 -10.93 1.89 6.81
C SER A 40 -12.18 1.71 7.69
N ASN A 41 -13.39 1.67 7.12
CA ASN A 41 -14.60 1.31 7.87
C ASN A 41 -14.55 -0.14 8.38
N LEU A 42 -13.85 -1.04 7.69
CA LEU A 42 -13.61 -2.43 8.17
C LEU A 42 -12.82 -2.46 9.49
N GLY A 43 -12.03 -1.41 9.74
CA GLY A 43 -11.24 -1.24 10.94
C GLY A 43 -11.89 -0.33 11.99
N GLU A 44 -13.15 0.05 11.84
CA GLU A 44 -13.82 0.98 12.74
C GLU A 44 -14.18 0.32 14.08
N LEU A 45 -13.90 1.03 15.18
CA LEU A 45 -14.39 0.66 16.51
C LEU A 45 -15.73 1.36 16.74
N PRO A 46 -16.85 0.62 16.87
CA PRO A 46 -18.16 1.23 17.09
C PRO A 46 -18.23 2.07 18.36
N ALA A 47 -19.13 3.06 18.36
CA ALA A 47 -19.31 3.95 19.51
C ALA A 47 -19.73 3.17 20.77
N GLY A 48 -19.03 3.40 21.88
CA GLY A 48 -19.29 2.73 23.17
C GLY A 48 -18.60 1.37 23.33
N GLU A 49 -17.95 0.86 22.29
CA GLU A 49 -17.17 -0.38 22.35
C GLU A 49 -15.73 -0.11 22.82
N SER A 50 -15.05 -1.18 23.23
CA SER A 50 -13.64 -1.15 23.60
C SER A 50 -12.92 -2.37 23.03
N VAL A 51 -11.66 -2.17 22.62
CA VAL A 51 -10.84 -3.26 22.07
C VAL A 51 -10.53 -4.27 23.17
N THR A 52 -11.28 -5.36 23.17
CA THR A 52 -11.18 -6.50 24.10
C THR A 52 -11.03 -7.79 23.32
N LEU A 53 -10.63 -8.88 23.98
CA LEU A 53 -10.54 -10.19 23.30
C LEU A 53 -11.89 -10.65 22.76
N SER A 54 -12.99 -10.44 23.50
CA SER A 54 -14.34 -10.75 23.03
C SER A 54 -14.71 -9.94 21.80
N PHE A 55 -14.45 -8.62 21.82
CA PHE A 55 -14.70 -7.77 20.66
C PHE A 55 -13.97 -8.27 19.41
N LEU A 56 -12.69 -8.65 19.53
CA LEU A 56 -11.92 -9.16 18.38
C LEU A 56 -12.43 -10.50 17.84
N VAL A 57 -13.06 -11.33 18.68
CA VAL A 57 -13.70 -12.58 18.26
C VAL A 57 -15.02 -12.29 17.53
N ASP A 58 -15.81 -11.35 18.05
CA ASP A 58 -17.14 -11.02 17.51
C ASP A 58 -17.05 -10.11 16.27
N THR A 59 -15.97 -9.34 16.14
CA THR A 59 -15.71 -8.39 15.04
C THR A 59 -14.39 -8.72 14.34
N PRO A 60 -14.29 -9.89 13.66
CA PRO A 60 -13.02 -10.36 13.09
C PRO A 60 -12.48 -9.43 11.99
N GLN A 61 -13.34 -8.71 11.25
CA GLN A 61 -12.92 -7.75 10.24
C GLN A 61 -12.02 -6.64 10.80
N PHE A 62 -12.28 -6.19 12.04
CA PHE A 62 -11.49 -5.16 12.70
C PHE A 62 -10.04 -5.62 12.89
N ALA A 63 -9.88 -6.85 13.38
CA ALA A 63 -8.56 -7.45 13.61
C ALA A 63 -7.83 -7.73 12.29
N LEU A 64 -8.54 -8.27 11.31
CA LEU A 64 -8.00 -8.58 9.98
C LEU A 64 -7.51 -7.31 9.29
N PHE A 65 -8.34 -6.27 9.23
CA PHE A 65 -8.00 -5.03 8.55
C PHE A 65 -6.84 -4.31 9.26
N ASN A 66 -7.04 -3.88 10.51
CA ASN A 66 -6.04 -3.07 11.22
C ASN A 66 -4.74 -3.84 11.48
N GLY A 67 -4.85 -5.11 11.90
CA GLY A 67 -3.70 -5.98 12.12
C GLY A 67 -2.95 -6.27 10.82
N GLY A 68 -3.68 -6.45 9.71
CA GLY A 68 -3.12 -6.61 8.38
C GLY A 68 -2.30 -5.40 7.94
N LEU A 69 -2.82 -4.18 8.12
CA LEU A 69 -2.09 -2.94 7.79
C LEU A 69 -0.80 -2.79 8.61
N ILE A 70 -0.86 -3.04 9.92
CA ILE A 70 0.29 -3.02 10.82
C ILE A 70 1.34 -4.03 10.34
N LEU A 71 0.92 -5.27 10.10
CA LEU A 71 1.82 -6.34 9.70
C LEU A 71 2.44 -6.06 8.33
N THR A 72 1.66 -5.62 7.34
CA THR A 72 2.17 -5.22 6.02
C THR A 72 3.21 -4.11 6.14
N GLY A 73 2.93 -3.05 6.90
CA GLY A 73 3.86 -1.94 7.08
C GLY A 73 5.18 -2.41 7.67
N LEU A 74 5.14 -3.21 8.75
CA LEU A 74 6.34 -3.72 9.41
C LEU A 74 7.13 -4.71 8.54
N VAL A 75 6.45 -5.67 7.90
CA VAL A 75 7.08 -6.67 7.03
C VAL A 75 7.65 -6.02 5.77
N GLY A 76 7.06 -4.94 5.28
CA GLY A 76 7.54 -4.22 4.10
C GLY A 76 8.86 -3.44 4.32
N LEU A 77 9.19 -3.03 5.56
CA LEU A 77 10.33 -2.16 5.84
C LEU A 77 11.70 -2.69 5.36
N PRO A 78 12.03 -3.99 5.52
CA PRO A 78 13.23 -4.58 4.92
C PRO A 78 13.33 -4.33 3.41
N PHE A 79 12.22 -4.34 2.67
CA PHE A 79 12.22 -4.05 1.24
C PHE A 79 12.60 -2.60 0.95
N ALA A 80 12.18 -1.65 1.79
CA ALA A 80 12.62 -0.26 1.69
C ALA A 80 14.14 -0.13 1.85
N TRP A 81 14.72 -0.85 2.82
CA TRP A 81 16.18 -0.93 2.97
C TRP A 81 16.85 -1.55 1.73
N ARG A 82 16.26 -2.62 1.16
CA ARG A 82 16.73 -3.23 -0.08
C ARG A 82 16.75 -2.23 -1.24
N LEU A 83 15.72 -1.40 -1.39
CA LEU A 83 15.68 -0.33 -2.39
C LEU A 83 16.78 0.72 -2.15
N TRP A 84 17.04 1.06 -0.89
CA TRP A 84 18.05 2.05 -0.52
C TRP A 84 19.48 1.61 -0.88
N VAL A 85 19.85 0.36 -0.57
CA VAL A 85 21.22 -0.14 -0.79
C VAL A 85 21.53 -0.41 -2.26
N ASP A 86 20.51 -0.59 -3.10
CA ASP A 86 20.63 -0.80 -4.54
C ASP A 86 20.50 0.48 -5.36
N ALA A 87 20.27 1.62 -4.71
CA ALA A 87 20.08 2.86 -5.42
C ALA A 87 21.38 3.27 -6.14
N ASP A 88 21.30 3.37 -7.47
CA ASP A 88 22.34 3.88 -8.36
C ASP A 88 22.30 5.41 -8.46
N HIS A 89 21.21 6.06 -8.03
CA HIS A 89 21.04 7.51 -8.02
C HIS A 89 20.51 8.03 -6.66
N PRO A 90 20.94 9.22 -6.18
CA PRO A 90 20.46 9.78 -4.92
C PRO A 90 18.93 9.90 -4.80
N LEU A 91 18.24 10.25 -5.89
CA LEU A 91 16.77 10.30 -5.90
C LEU A 91 16.12 8.93 -5.64
N GLN A 92 16.73 7.81 -6.04
CA GLN A 92 16.21 6.50 -5.68
C GLN A 92 16.30 6.23 -4.18
N ARG A 93 17.32 6.76 -3.49
CA ARG A 93 17.44 6.70 -2.02
C ARG A 93 16.38 7.54 -1.33
N VAL A 94 16.15 8.78 -1.80
CA VAL A 94 15.06 9.63 -1.31
C VAL A 94 13.71 8.91 -1.51
N GLY A 95 13.52 8.30 -2.68
CA GLY A 95 12.38 7.43 -2.95
C GLY A 95 12.26 6.29 -1.93
N ALA A 96 13.34 5.53 -1.67
CA ALA A 96 13.32 4.45 -0.70
C ALA A 96 12.93 4.93 0.72
N ALA A 97 13.36 6.13 1.13
CA ALA A 97 12.92 6.73 2.39
C ALA A 97 11.43 7.12 2.38
N GLN A 98 10.91 7.67 1.27
CA GLN A 98 9.49 7.97 1.10
C GLN A 98 8.65 6.68 1.13
N PHE A 99 9.12 5.61 0.49
CA PHE A 99 8.50 4.28 0.53
C PHE A 99 8.44 3.73 1.96
N ALA A 100 9.54 3.82 2.71
CA ALA A 100 9.56 3.45 4.13
C ALA A 100 8.55 4.29 4.94
N GLY A 101 8.51 5.61 4.70
CA GLY A 101 7.54 6.50 5.33
C GLY A 101 6.09 6.12 5.01
N ALA A 102 5.79 5.74 3.77
CA ALA A 102 4.48 5.27 3.37
C ALA A 102 4.10 3.97 4.10
N LEU A 103 5.03 3.03 4.27
CA LEU A 103 4.79 1.80 5.03
C LEU A 103 4.58 2.05 6.53
N ILE A 104 5.33 2.99 7.11
CA ILE A 104 5.13 3.41 8.50
C ILE A 104 3.75 4.04 8.64
N ALA A 105 3.38 4.96 7.74
CA ALA A 105 2.06 5.57 7.73
C ALA A 105 0.95 4.51 7.59
N LEU A 106 1.13 3.50 6.74
CA LEU A 106 0.19 2.38 6.60
C LEU A 106 0.00 1.61 7.91
N ALA A 107 1.10 1.26 8.59
CA ALA A 107 1.00 0.61 9.90
C ALA A 107 0.30 1.51 10.92
N LEU A 108 0.59 2.82 10.89
CA LEU A 108 -0.06 3.80 11.75
C LEU A 108 -1.55 3.95 11.44
N VAL A 109 -2.03 3.74 10.21
CA VAL A 109 -3.47 3.69 9.90
C VAL A 109 -4.14 2.57 10.69
N GLY A 110 -3.52 1.39 10.80
CA GLY A 110 -4.05 0.30 11.62
C GLY A 110 -3.96 0.57 13.14
N VAL A 111 -2.97 1.34 13.59
CA VAL A 111 -2.85 1.74 15.01
C VAL A 111 -3.88 2.82 15.38
N TYR A 112 -4.00 3.83 14.52
CA TYR A 112 -4.96 4.92 14.63
C TYR A 112 -6.21 4.56 13.83
N TYR A 113 -6.83 3.43 14.15
CA TYR A 113 -8.09 2.97 13.53
C TYR A 113 -9.23 3.96 13.81
N ILE A 114 -10.30 3.99 13.00
CA ILE A 114 -11.42 4.92 13.23
C ILE A 114 -12.15 4.58 14.54
N PRO A 115 -12.48 5.54 15.42
CA PRO A 115 -12.34 7.00 15.30
C PRO A 115 -11.09 7.59 16.00
N ARG A 116 -10.05 6.79 16.26
CA ARG A 116 -8.85 7.20 16.99
C ARG A 116 -7.99 8.16 16.17
N ASP A 117 -7.83 9.38 16.68
CA ASP A 117 -6.94 10.38 16.07
C ASP A 117 -5.45 10.00 16.18
N PRO A 118 -4.60 10.35 15.17
CA PRO A 118 -4.93 11.13 13.97
C PRO A 118 -5.10 10.27 12.69
N HIS A 119 -6.09 9.35 12.65
CA HIS A 119 -6.36 8.42 11.52
C HIS A 119 -6.24 9.09 10.14
N GLY A 120 -7.01 10.16 9.89
CA GLY A 120 -7.06 10.82 8.60
C GLY A 120 -5.70 11.37 8.16
N ALA A 121 -4.91 11.91 9.09
CA ALA A 121 -3.60 12.47 8.76
C ALA A 121 -2.59 11.38 8.36
N VAL A 122 -2.58 10.24 9.05
CA VAL A 122 -1.68 9.13 8.70
C VAL A 122 -2.11 8.42 7.41
N ALA A 123 -3.42 8.35 7.13
CA ALA A 123 -3.93 7.83 5.86
C ALA A 123 -3.51 8.73 4.68
N ILE A 124 -3.70 10.05 4.79
CA ILE A 124 -3.25 11.01 3.78
C ILE A 124 -1.74 10.91 3.57
N ALA A 125 -0.96 10.82 4.65
CA ALA A 125 0.49 10.66 4.56
C ALA A 125 0.89 9.39 3.79
N HIS A 126 0.22 8.25 4.01
CA HIS A 126 0.47 7.01 3.28
C HIS A 126 0.33 7.21 1.76
N TYR A 127 -0.82 7.73 1.31
CA TYR A 127 -1.10 7.90 -0.11
C TYR A 127 -0.17 8.94 -0.77
N LEU A 128 0.02 10.09 -0.13
CA LEU A 128 0.90 11.13 -0.67
C LEU A 128 2.35 10.68 -0.75
N LEU A 129 2.88 10.02 0.28
CA LEU A 129 4.23 9.47 0.25
C LEU A 129 4.37 8.41 -0.83
N GLY A 130 3.36 7.56 -1.03
CA GLY A 130 3.33 6.58 -2.11
C GLY A 130 3.38 7.21 -3.50
N ILE A 131 2.61 8.28 -3.74
CA ILE A 131 2.62 9.02 -5.02
C ILE A 131 3.97 9.69 -5.26
N VAL A 132 4.46 10.45 -4.26
CA VAL A 132 5.74 11.18 -4.38
C VAL A 132 6.92 10.23 -4.51
N PHE A 133 6.87 9.07 -3.84
CA PHE A 133 7.81 7.98 -4.01
C PHE A 133 7.93 7.56 -5.48
N MET A 134 6.80 7.29 -6.14
CA MET A 134 6.78 6.84 -7.53
C MET A 134 7.45 7.86 -8.46
N TRP A 135 7.15 9.14 -8.29
CA TRP A 135 7.79 10.19 -9.09
C TRP A 135 9.27 10.32 -8.79
N THR A 136 9.66 10.29 -7.52
CA THR A 136 11.04 10.53 -7.08
C THR A 136 11.95 9.35 -7.45
N HIS A 137 11.53 8.13 -7.13
CA HIS A 137 12.24 6.90 -7.44
C HIS A 137 12.24 6.61 -8.95
N GLY A 138 11.13 6.88 -9.63
CA GLY A 138 11.02 6.75 -11.08
C GLY A 138 11.94 7.73 -11.81
N THR A 139 11.97 9.00 -11.40
CA THR A 139 12.89 10.01 -11.94
C THR A 139 14.35 9.61 -11.72
N GLY A 140 14.69 9.17 -10.51
CA GLY A 140 16.03 8.64 -10.21
C GLY A 140 16.40 7.45 -11.10
N SER A 141 15.43 6.59 -11.43
CA SER A 141 15.65 5.45 -12.32
C SER A 141 15.86 5.86 -13.78
N VAL A 142 15.15 6.88 -14.27
CA VAL A 142 15.41 7.45 -15.61
C VAL A 142 16.82 8.04 -15.67
N LEU A 143 17.20 8.83 -14.66
CA LEU A 143 18.53 9.47 -14.59
C LEU A 143 19.67 8.45 -14.43
N ALA A 144 19.40 7.28 -13.85
CA ALA A 144 20.34 6.16 -13.78
C ALA A 144 20.38 5.31 -15.07
N GLY A 145 19.68 5.70 -16.14
CA GLY A 145 19.66 4.99 -17.42
C GLY A 145 18.64 3.85 -17.52
N ARG A 146 17.84 3.58 -16.46
CA ARG A 146 16.73 2.60 -16.49
C ARG A 146 15.43 3.23 -16.99
N THR A 147 15.47 3.84 -18.18
CA THR A 147 14.41 4.74 -18.68
C THR A 147 13.03 4.12 -18.68
N ARG A 148 12.85 2.90 -19.21
CA ARG A 148 11.52 2.26 -19.29
C ARG A 148 10.92 2.03 -17.90
N TRP A 149 11.71 1.48 -16.97
CA TRP A 149 11.27 1.26 -15.59
C TRP A 149 10.93 2.57 -14.88
N GLY A 150 11.77 3.59 -15.05
CA GLY A 150 11.56 4.89 -14.45
C GLY A 150 10.29 5.56 -14.94
N LEU A 151 10.04 5.54 -16.25
CA LEU A 151 8.82 6.10 -16.85
C LEU A 151 7.55 5.34 -16.41
N VAL A 152 7.58 4.00 -16.38
CA VAL A 152 6.44 3.21 -15.87
C VAL A 152 6.14 3.59 -14.42
N THR A 153 7.18 3.69 -13.58
CA THR A 153 7.04 4.09 -12.18
C THR A 153 6.42 5.50 -12.05
N ILE A 154 6.88 6.47 -12.84
CA ILE A 154 6.32 7.84 -12.84
C ILE A 154 4.84 7.83 -13.26
N TRP A 155 4.50 7.12 -14.34
CA TRP A 155 3.12 7.04 -14.84
C TRP A 155 2.19 6.35 -13.86
N LEU A 156 2.65 5.34 -13.12
CA LEU A 156 1.88 4.75 -12.02
C LEU A 156 1.54 5.79 -10.93
N GLY A 157 2.50 6.67 -10.58
CA GLY A 157 2.24 7.79 -9.66
C GLY A 157 1.22 8.79 -10.21
N ILE A 158 1.28 9.09 -11.52
CA ILE A 158 0.29 9.96 -12.19
C ILE A 158 -1.11 9.33 -12.16
N VAL A 159 -1.22 8.05 -12.54
CA VAL A 159 -2.50 7.31 -12.51
C VAL A 159 -3.08 7.28 -11.10
N HIS A 160 -2.25 7.04 -10.09
CA HIS A 160 -2.68 7.04 -8.70
C HIS A 160 -3.23 8.41 -8.27
N LEU A 161 -2.53 9.51 -8.59
CA LEU A 161 -3.03 10.86 -8.31
C LEU A 161 -4.35 11.15 -9.05
N VAL A 162 -4.40 10.85 -10.35
CA VAL A 162 -5.58 11.08 -11.18
C VAL A 162 -6.77 10.29 -10.66
N ALA A 163 -6.57 9.05 -10.19
CA ALA A 163 -7.64 8.26 -9.56
C ALA A 163 -8.24 9.00 -8.36
N TRP A 164 -7.41 9.56 -7.47
CA TRP A 164 -7.87 10.38 -6.35
C TRP A 164 -8.59 11.66 -6.79
N LEU A 165 -8.05 12.37 -7.78
CA LEU A 165 -8.65 13.61 -8.27
C LEU A 165 -9.99 13.38 -8.98
N VAL A 166 -10.09 12.33 -9.78
CA VAL A 166 -11.34 11.91 -10.43
C VAL A 166 -12.35 11.53 -9.37
N TRP A 167 -11.95 10.74 -8.37
CA TRP A 167 -12.85 10.37 -7.27
C TRP A 167 -13.36 11.60 -6.51
N ALA A 168 -12.46 12.52 -6.15
CA ALA A 168 -12.81 13.77 -5.48
C ALA A 168 -13.73 14.67 -6.32
N ALA A 169 -13.60 14.66 -7.66
CA ALA A 169 -14.44 15.45 -8.56
C ALA A 169 -15.82 14.81 -8.82
N LEU A 170 -15.93 13.49 -8.78
CA LEU A 170 -17.18 12.75 -8.99
C LEU A 170 -18.09 12.77 -7.75
N LEU A 171 -17.51 12.99 -6.56
CA LEU A 171 -18.28 13.07 -5.32
C LEU A 171 -18.78 14.51 -5.07
N THR A 172 -20.07 14.74 -5.29
CA THR A 172 -20.78 15.97 -4.88
C THR A 172 -21.61 15.69 -3.63
N GLY A 173 -21.01 15.72 -2.42
CA GLY A 173 -21.74 15.47 -1.15
C GLY A 173 -20.86 15.09 0.04
N GLN A 174 -21.46 14.54 1.12
CA GLN A 174 -20.71 13.70 2.09
C GLN A 174 -19.99 12.61 1.28
N ILE A 175 -18.81 12.16 1.71
CA ILE A 175 -17.89 11.34 0.89
C ILE A 175 -18.03 9.85 1.25
N PRO A 176 -19.03 9.09 0.73
CA PRO A 176 -19.02 7.64 0.74
C PRO A 176 -18.18 7.10 -0.44
N GLY A 177 -17.68 5.88 -0.31
CA GLY A 177 -17.11 5.10 -1.42
C GLY A 177 -15.60 5.20 -1.60
N LEU A 178 -14.83 5.51 -0.54
CA LEU A 178 -13.37 5.59 -0.66
C LEU A 178 -12.69 4.22 -0.90
N ALA A 179 -13.38 3.10 -0.73
CA ALA A 179 -12.77 1.80 -0.87
C ALA A 179 -12.19 1.55 -2.28
N ILE A 180 -12.82 2.09 -3.32
CA ILE A 180 -12.36 1.95 -4.71
C ILE A 180 -11.03 2.69 -4.96
N PRO A 181 -10.90 4.01 -4.72
CA PRO A 181 -9.62 4.70 -4.93
C PRO A 181 -8.51 4.17 -4.01
N GLU A 182 -8.84 3.77 -2.78
CA GLU A 182 -7.89 3.13 -1.87
C GLU A 182 -7.37 1.80 -2.43
N THR A 183 -8.25 0.98 -3.01
CA THR A 183 -7.88 -0.29 -3.66
C THR A 183 -7.02 -0.07 -4.90
N VAL A 184 -7.34 0.93 -5.73
CA VAL A 184 -6.50 1.31 -6.88
C VAL A 184 -5.10 1.68 -6.40
N GLY A 185 -5.00 2.49 -5.33
CA GLY A 185 -3.72 2.84 -4.71
C GLY A 185 -2.96 1.61 -4.22
N ALA A 186 -3.64 0.68 -3.53
CA ALA A 186 -3.06 -0.56 -3.04
C ALA A 186 -2.54 -1.46 -4.18
N LEU A 187 -3.30 -1.60 -5.27
CA LEU A 187 -2.88 -2.37 -6.45
C LEU A 187 -1.65 -1.76 -7.13
N ILE A 188 -1.60 -0.43 -7.27
CA ILE A 188 -0.47 0.27 -7.86
C ILE A 188 0.78 0.11 -6.99
N PHE A 189 0.68 0.44 -5.69
CA PHE A 189 1.81 0.45 -4.77
C PHE A 189 2.31 -0.97 -4.45
N GLY A 190 1.37 -1.89 -4.17
CA GLY A 190 1.67 -3.29 -3.90
C GLY A 190 2.15 -4.04 -5.15
N GLY A 191 1.52 -3.82 -6.30
CA GLY A 191 1.91 -4.41 -7.57
C GLY A 191 3.30 -3.96 -8.02
N TRP A 192 3.60 -2.66 -7.91
CA TRP A 192 4.95 -2.14 -8.16
C TRP A 192 5.98 -2.81 -7.24
N SER A 193 5.68 -2.92 -5.95
CA SER A 193 6.58 -3.54 -4.96
C SER A 193 6.85 -5.01 -5.30
N ALA A 194 5.82 -5.76 -5.68
CA ALA A 194 5.93 -7.15 -6.08
C ALA A 194 6.80 -7.32 -7.33
N VAL A 195 6.61 -6.49 -8.36
CA VAL A 195 7.42 -6.53 -9.59
C VAL A 195 8.87 -6.18 -9.30
N ALA A 196 9.11 -5.12 -8.53
CA ALA A 196 10.46 -4.70 -8.13
C ALA A 196 11.16 -5.78 -7.28
N ALA A 197 10.41 -6.47 -6.41
CA ALA A 197 10.93 -7.58 -5.62
C ALA A 197 11.30 -8.79 -6.47
N ARG A 198 10.49 -9.15 -7.47
CA ARG A 198 10.79 -10.24 -8.41
C ARG A 198 12.08 -10.00 -9.18
N GLU A 199 12.29 -8.78 -9.70
CA GLU A 199 13.54 -8.39 -10.37
C GLU A 199 14.74 -8.64 -9.45
N LYS A 200 14.62 -8.26 -8.16
CA LYS A 200 15.69 -8.41 -7.16
C LYS A 200 15.91 -9.83 -6.63
N LEU A 201 14.99 -10.75 -6.92
CA LEU A 201 15.09 -12.17 -6.60
C LEU A 201 15.53 -13.00 -7.81
N ASP A 202 15.86 -12.35 -8.92
CA ASP A 202 16.23 -12.98 -10.19
C ASP A 202 15.18 -13.99 -10.69
N TRP A 203 13.90 -13.72 -10.43
CA TRP A 203 12.82 -14.56 -10.94
C TRP A 203 12.71 -14.45 -12.45
N PRO A 204 12.44 -15.55 -13.16
CA PRO A 204 12.26 -15.51 -14.60
C PRO A 204 11.09 -14.56 -14.97
N PRO A 205 11.19 -13.87 -16.12
CA PRO A 205 10.09 -13.08 -16.64
C PRO A 205 8.84 -13.96 -16.76
N LEU A 206 7.66 -13.37 -16.56
CA LEU A 206 6.41 -14.07 -16.84
C LEU A 206 6.44 -14.57 -18.30
N PRO A 207 6.00 -15.80 -18.59
CA PRO A 207 5.95 -16.29 -19.96
C PRO A 207 5.17 -15.29 -20.82
N ASP A 208 5.77 -14.84 -21.92
CA ASP A 208 5.07 -14.03 -22.92
C ASP A 208 3.91 -14.88 -23.45
N THR A 209 2.70 -14.60 -22.98
CA THR A 209 1.47 -15.28 -23.42
C THR A 209 0.81 -14.54 -24.58
N LEU A 210 1.54 -13.63 -25.25
CA LEU A 210 1.02 -12.81 -26.35
C LEU A 210 1.58 -13.19 -27.74
N ASP A 211 2.29 -14.31 -27.86
CA ASP A 211 2.60 -14.93 -29.15
C ASP A 211 1.62 -16.07 -29.48
N ARG A 212 0.30 -15.79 -29.40
CA ARG A 212 -0.75 -16.61 -30.01
C ARG A 212 -1.87 -15.77 -30.60
#